data_AF-A0A7X3QGV2-F1
#
_entry.id   AF-A0A7X3QGV2-F1
#
_cell.length_a   1.000
_cell.length_b   1.000
_cell.length_c   1.000
_cell.angle_alpha   90.00
_cell.angle_beta   90.00
_cell.angle_gamma   90.00
#
_symmetry.space_group_name_H-M   'P 1'
#
loop_
_entity.id
_entity.type
_entity.pdbx_description
1 polymer ?
#
loop_
_entity_poly.entity_id
_entity_poly.type
_entity_poly.pdbx_seq_one_letter_code
_entity_poly.pdbx_strand_id
1 'polypeptide(L)'
;MQARLCATVTGRTMSELRARRDAARDADLIELRLDHVRDPDVDGALAGRRQPVVVTCRPTWEGGRFQGAEEERRRILERALGLGADFVDVEWRAGFDDLVRARRGRNILLSAHDFDGVPNDLAAHQRAMFATGAEAVKLAVSAGSLKDTLALLDLPAPERGRSRVLVAMGPAGVASRLLPDRFGSCWTYAGDGVAPGQIGLQRMLDEFRFRAVGPGTELYGLLGAPVGHSLSPAMHNAGFDAIGRDAVYLPLEAADVDDFWAFAERLQLRGASVTAPFKEQILAGLAVREPLVEQVGAANTLHACADGWHGRNTDVPGFLQPLEGCIALDGCRAAVLGAGGVARAAAVALAGRGARVSVCARNVGKASGVAGLVGGGAAPFPPPAGSGDVLVNTTPIGTYPDVDVTPLPGGPFDGRVVYDLVYNPRETRLMAEARAAGCTAVGGLPMLVAQACRQFEWWTGAAAPLDVFRQAAERRLAAMEAPCEA
;
A
#
# COMPACT_ATOMS: atom_id res chain seq x y z
N MET A 1 8.48 -21.49 11.91
CA MET A 1 8.19 -20.59 13.05
C MET A 1 7.83 -19.27 12.42
N GLN A 2 6.68 -18.70 12.77
CA GLN A 2 6.23 -17.43 12.21
C GLN A 2 7.14 -16.29 12.70
N ALA A 3 7.48 -15.36 11.80
CA ALA A 3 8.26 -14.19 12.14
C ALA A 3 7.56 -13.35 13.23
N ARG A 4 8.37 -12.77 14.11
CA ARG A 4 7.89 -11.83 15.14
C ARG A 4 7.57 -10.45 14.55
N LEU A 5 6.68 -9.72 15.19
CA LEU A 5 6.34 -8.34 14.86
C LEU A 5 6.98 -7.38 15.88
N CYS A 6 7.95 -6.59 15.44
CA CYS A 6 8.64 -5.60 16.25
C CYS A 6 8.00 -4.22 16.08
N ALA A 7 7.49 -3.61 17.15
CA ALA A 7 7.02 -2.23 17.10
C ALA A 7 8.19 -1.25 17.34
N THR A 8 8.48 -0.41 16.35
CA THR A 8 9.43 0.70 16.50
C THR A 8 8.75 1.85 17.23
N VAL A 9 9.24 2.17 18.42
CA VAL A 9 8.75 3.30 19.21
C VAL A 9 9.79 4.40 19.34
N THR A 10 9.34 5.63 19.16
CA THR A 10 10.11 6.87 19.29
C THR A 10 9.44 7.78 20.31
N GLY A 11 10.17 8.73 20.88
CA GLY A 11 9.63 9.80 21.71
C GLY A 11 10.65 10.92 21.83
N ARG A 12 10.21 12.18 21.93
CA ARG A 12 11.12 13.32 22.16
C ARG A 12 11.63 13.31 23.60
N THR A 13 10.81 12.79 24.52
CA THR A 13 11.13 12.62 25.94
C THR A 13 11.09 11.15 26.35
N MET A 14 11.76 10.83 27.46
CA MET A 14 11.70 9.48 28.06
C MET A 14 10.28 9.08 28.47
N SER A 15 9.44 10.04 28.89
CA SER A 15 8.05 9.77 29.23
C SER A 15 7.24 9.33 28.01
N GLU A 16 7.38 10.04 26.88
CA GLU A 16 6.72 9.69 25.62
C GLU A 16 7.16 8.31 25.11
N LEU A 17 8.48 8.05 25.10
CA LEU A 17 9.02 6.76 24.67
C LEU A 17 8.44 5.61 25.51
N ARG A 18 8.40 5.76 26.84
CA ARG A 18 7.85 4.75 27.76
C ARG A 18 6.35 4.56 27.57
N ALA A 19 5.60 5.65 27.42
CA ALA A 19 4.16 5.58 27.18
C ALA A 19 3.86 4.80 25.88
N ARG A 20 4.58 5.08 24.80
CA ARG A 20 4.42 4.37 23.51
C ARG A 20 4.86 2.90 23.59
N ARG A 21 5.97 2.60 24.28
CA ARG A 21 6.39 1.22 24.60
C ARG A 21 5.27 0.46 25.33
N ASP A 22 4.71 1.06 26.38
CA ASP A 22 3.71 0.40 27.23
C ASP A 22 2.33 0.26 26.56
N ALA A 23 2.08 1.07 25.53
CA ALA A 23 0.90 1.00 24.66
C ALA A 23 1.03 -0.09 23.57
N ALA A 24 2.24 -0.42 23.11
CA ALA A 24 2.49 -1.38 22.03
C ALA A 24 2.37 -2.86 22.47
N ARG A 25 1.26 -3.22 23.12
CA ARG A 25 1.04 -4.53 23.79
C ARG A 25 0.92 -5.71 22.84
N ASP A 26 0.50 -5.46 21.61
CA ASP A 26 0.25 -6.50 20.61
C ASP A 26 1.52 -6.87 19.80
N ALA A 27 2.64 -6.19 20.06
CA ALA A 27 3.93 -6.49 19.47
C ALA A 27 4.65 -7.61 20.24
N ASP A 28 5.38 -8.46 19.52
CA ASP A 28 6.21 -9.51 20.14
C ASP A 28 7.52 -8.97 20.70
N LEU A 29 7.95 -7.83 20.16
CA LEU A 29 9.21 -7.16 20.44
C LEU A 29 9.01 -5.66 20.29
N ILE A 30 9.75 -4.85 21.05
CA ILE A 30 9.70 -3.40 20.92
C ILE A 30 11.11 -2.86 20.61
N GLU A 31 11.26 -2.12 19.52
CA GLU A 31 12.47 -1.36 19.25
C GLU A 31 12.38 0.01 19.91
N LEU A 32 13.23 0.26 20.91
CA LEU A 32 13.36 1.54 21.60
C LEU A 32 14.38 2.42 20.86
N ARG A 33 13.91 3.44 20.14
CA ARG A 33 14.76 4.41 19.43
C ARG A 33 15.22 5.54 20.36
N LEU A 34 16.29 5.28 21.11
CA LEU A 34 16.86 6.25 22.05
C LEU A 34 17.44 7.49 21.37
N ASP A 35 17.83 7.36 20.09
CA ASP A 35 18.34 8.48 19.30
C ASP A 35 17.29 9.58 19.04
N HIS A 36 16.00 9.31 19.25
CA HIS A 36 14.94 10.33 19.15
C HIS A 36 14.69 11.08 20.47
N VAL A 37 15.25 10.60 21.58
CA VAL A 37 15.11 11.22 22.90
C VAL A 37 16.24 12.22 23.11
N ARG A 38 15.92 13.43 23.58
CA ARG A 38 16.94 14.47 23.82
C ARG A 38 17.99 14.05 24.86
N ASP A 39 17.54 13.50 25.98
CA ASP A 39 18.36 13.05 27.09
C ASP A 39 18.05 11.57 27.39
N PRO A 40 18.68 10.62 26.67
CA PRO A 40 18.33 9.21 26.76
C PRO A 40 18.75 8.60 28.10
N ASP A 41 17.78 8.09 28.86
CA ASP A 41 17.98 7.31 30.08
C ASP A 41 17.65 5.84 29.83
N VAL A 42 18.68 5.00 29.78
CA VAL A 42 18.55 3.56 29.49
C VAL A 42 17.81 2.81 30.61
N ASP A 43 18.07 3.19 31.87
CA ASP A 43 17.43 2.58 33.03
C ASP A 43 15.91 2.82 32.98
N GLY A 44 15.50 4.07 32.79
CA GLY A 44 14.10 4.45 32.60
C GLY A 44 13.47 3.80 31.37
N ALA A 45 14.20 3.69 30.25
CA ALA A 45 13.74 3.05 29.02
C ALA A 45 13.38 1.57 29.20
N LEU A 46 14.12 0.88 30.09
CA LEU A 46 13.98 -0.55 30.34
C LEU A 46 13.11 -0.88 31.56
N ALA A 47 12.92 0.09 32.45
CA ALA A 47 12.14 -0.07 33.68
C ALA A 47 10.68 -0.45 33.40
N GLY A 48 10.23 -1.56 34.00
CA GLY A 48 8.84 -2.02 33.94
C GLY A 48 8.38 -2.51 32.56
N ARG A 49 9.29 -2.73 31.60
CA ARG A 49 8.96 -3.31 30.30
C ARG A 49 8.30 -4.69 30.47
N ARG A 50 7.35 -5.03 29.60
CA ARG A 50 6.66 -6.33 29.62
C ARG A 50 7.04 -7.22 28.44
N GLN A 51 7.35 -6.60 27.31
CA GLN A 51 7.80 -7.26 26.08
C GLN A 51 9.33 -7.25 26.01
N PRO A 52 9.92 -8.21 25.29
CA PRO A 52 11.33 -8.15 24.95
C PRO A 52 11.63 -6.93 24.08
N VAL A 53 12.86 -6.43 24.16
CA VAL A 53 13.24 -5.14 23.54
C VAL A 53 14.52 -5.21 22.70
N VAL A 54 14.52 -4.43 21.63
CA VAL A 54 15.73 -4.06 20.88
C VAL A 54 16.04 -2.61 21.24
N VAL A 55 17.17 -2.35 21.89
CA VAL A 55 17.60 -0.98 22.15
C VAL A 55 18.45 -0.50 20.97
N THR A 56 18.03 0.59 20.34
CA THR A 56 18.70 1.19 19.19
C THR A 56 19.05 2.64 19.52
N CYS A 57 20.32 3.01 19.37
CA CYS A 57 20.78 4.39 19.41
C CYS A 57 21.47 4.69 18.08
N ARG A 58 20.66 4.95 17.04
CA ARG A 58 21.13 5.07 15.66
C ARG A 58 21.81 6.44 15.46
N PRO A 59 23.07 6.49 14.98
CA PRO A 59 23.75 7.74 14.65
C PRO A 59 23.21 8.36 13.35
N THR A 60 23.43 9.66 13.16
CA THR A 60 22.97 10.38 11.95
C THR A 60 23.54 9.82 10.65
N TRP A 61 24.78 9.33 10.66
CA TRP A 61 25.44 8.77 9.49
C TRP A 61 24.81 7.44 9.00
N GLU A 62 23.96 6.82 9.82
CA GLU A 62 23.20 5.60 9.47
C GLU A 62 21.67 5.85 9.55
N GLY A 63 21.22 7.09 9.29
CA GLY A 63 19.80 7.44 9.21
C GLY A 63 19.07 7.61 10.56
N GLY A 64 19.83 7.73 11.65
CA GLY A 64 19.32 8.03 12.99
C GLY A 64 19.33 9.52 13.33
N ARG A 65 19.18 9.81 14.63
CA ARG A 65 19.18 11.18 15.16
C ARG A 65 20.25 11.45 16.22
N PHE A 66 21.04 10.43 16.60
CA PHE A 66 22.08 10.60 17.62
C PHE A 66 23.28 11.36 17.05
N GLN A 67 23.68 12.44 17.72
CA GLN A 67 24.76 13.34 17.32
C GLN A 67 25.93 13.37 18.31
N GLY A 68 25.86 12.58 19.39
CA GLY A 68 26.93 12.49 20.39
C GLY A 68 28.15 11.69 19.91
N ALA A 69 29.13 11.54 20.79
CA ALA A 69 30.36 10.78 20.48
C ALA A 69 30.08 9.27 20.43
N GLU A 70 30.88 8.53 19.64
CA GLU A 70 30.74 7.07 19.52
C GLU A 70 31.00 6.36 20.87
N GLU A 71 31.88 6.90 21.72
CA GLU A 71 32.11 6.37 23.07
C GLU A 71 30.88 6.53 23.97
N GLU A 72 30.13 7.62 23.83
CA GLU A 72 28.89 7.83 24.55
C GLU A 72 27.81 6.87 24.05
N ARG A 73 27.65 6.76 22.74
CA ARG A 73 26.74 5.81 22.09
C ARG A 73 27.02 4.37 22.53
N ARG A 74 28.30 3.98 22.56
CA ARG A 74 28.74 2.68 23.05
C ARG A 74 28.34 2.45 24.51
N ARG A 75 28.54 3.43 25.40
CA ARG A 75 28.12 3.33 26.81
C ARG A 75 26.62 3.12 26.95
N ILE A 76 25.80 3.79 26.13
CA ILE A 76 24.34 3.60 26.11
C ILE A 76 24.00 2.13 25.78
N LEU A 77 24.62 1.57 24.73
CA LEU A 77 24.36 0.19 24.31
C LEU A 77 24.90 -0.84 25.33
N GLU A 78 26.09 -0.64 25.87
CA GLU A 78 26.66 -1.50 26.92
C GLU A 78 25.80 -1.46 28.20
N ARG A 79 25.29 -0.28 28.57
CA ARG A 79 24.35 -0.12 29.70
C ARG A 79 23.06 -0.91 29.44
N ALA A 80 22.51 -0.84 28.23
CA ALA A 80 21.31 -1.57 27.86
C ALA A 80 21.52 -3.09 27.96
N LEU A 81 22.65 -3.61 27.49
CA LEU A 81 23.05 -5.01 27.66
C LEU A 81 23.19 -5.40 29.13
N GLY A 82 23.81 -4.53 29.96
CA GLY A 82 23.97 -4.76 31.40
C GLY A 82 22.65 -4.81 32.18
N LEU A 83 21.62 -4.11 31.68
CA LEU A 83 20.27 -4.08 32.24
C LEU A 83 19.33 -5.14 31.62
N GLY A 84 19.88 -6.03 30.78
CA GLY A 84 19.17 -7.17 30.23
C GLY A 84 18.27 -6.86 29.04
N ALA A 85 18.60 -5.86 28.21
CA ALA A 85 17.97 -5.72 26.89
C ALA A 85 18.16 -7.03 26.08
N ASP A 86 17.10 -7.49 25.42
CA ASP A 86 17.12 -8.74 24.66
C ASP A 86 18.02 -8.64 23.43
N PHE A 87 18.04 -7.46 22.80
CA PHE A 87 19.03 -7.10 21.81
C PHE A 87 19.45 -5.64 21.97
N VAL A 88 20.68 -5.34 21.59
CA VAL A 88 21.09 -4.00 21.17
C VAL A 88 21.38 -4.02 19.67
N ASP A 89 20.93 -2.99 18.97
CA ASP A 89 21.22 -2.80 17.56
C ASP A 89 22.52 -2.01 17.42
N VAL A 90 23.52 -2.64 16.80
CA VAL A 90 24.86 -2.09 16.54
C VAL A 90 25.06 -2.03 15.03
N GLU A 91 25.41 -0.86 14.51
CA GLU A 91 25.71 -0.69 13.09
C GLU A 91 27.03 -1.38 12.77
N TRP A 92 27.07 -2.16 11.69
CA TRP A 92 28.24 -2.92 11.27
C TRP A 92 29.45 -2.02 11.01
N ARG A 93 29.21 -0.84 10.44
CA ARG A 93 30.23 0.16 10.14
C ARG A 93 30.79 0.87 11.38
N ALA A 94 30.16 0.72 12.55
CA ALA A 94 30.64 1.33 13.79
C ALA A 94 31.93 0.67 14.32
N GLY A 95 32.28 -0.52 13.85
CA GLY A 95 33.53 -1.19 14.24
C GLY A 95 33.56 -1.67 15.70
N PHE A 96 32.40 -1.94 16.31
CA PHE A 96 32.29 -2.44 17.68
C PHE A 96 32.56 -3.95 17.80
N ASP A 97 33.51 -4.49 17.01
CA ASP A 97 33.82 -5.92 16.95
C ASP A 97 34.27 -6.50 18.30
N ASP A 98 34.93 -5.67 19.12
CA ASP A 98 35.34 -6.04 20.47
C ASP A 98 34.14 -6.25 21.39
N LEU A 99 33.08 -5.44 21.27
CA LEU A 99 31.81 -5.64 21.98
C LEU A 99 31.13 -6.94 21.55
N VAL A 100 31.07 -7.20 20.24
CA VAL A 100 30.52 -8.44 19.68
C VAL A 100 31.25 -9.66 20.26
N ARG A 101 32.60 -9.63 20.24
CA ARG A 101 33.44 -10.70 20.81
C ARG A 101 33.25 -10.85 22.32
N ALA A 102 33.22 -9.76 23.07
CA ALA A 102 33.04 -9.77 24.53
C ALA A 102 31.72 -10.44 24.94
N ARG A 103 30.66 -10.26 24.13
CA ARG A 103 29.35 -10.90 24.33
C ARG A 103 29.25 -12.29 23.72
N ARG A 104 30.28 -12.76 23.01
CA ARG A 104 30.23 -13.97 22.16
C ARG A 104 29.03 -13.92 21.20
N GLY A 105 28.76 -12.74 20.66
CA GLY A 105 27.62 -12.45 19.78
C GLY A 105 26.27 -12.25 20.46
N ARG A 106 26.10 -12.68 21.72
CA ARG A 106 24.79 -12.76 22.37
C ARG A 106 24.15 -11.39 22.56
N ASN A 107 22.86 -11.31 22.27
CA ASN A 107 22.03 -10.10 22.34
C ASN A 107 22.54 -8.97 21.42
N ILE A 108 23.35 -9.28 20.40
CA ILE A 108 23.77 -8.30 19.40
C ILE A 108 22.99 -8.53 18.11
N LEU A 109 22.26 -7.49 17.71
CA LEU A 109 21.74 -7.32 16.36
C LEU A 109 22.71 -6.44 15.59
N LEU A 110 23.49 -7.02 14.68
CA LEU A 110 24.39 -6.27 13.82
C LEU A 110 23.63 -5.79 12.58
N SER A 111 23.50 -4.49 12.37
CA SER A 111 22.71 -3.94 11.27
C SER A 111 23.55 -3.20 10.23
N ALA A 112 23.08 -3.17 9.00
CA ALA A 112 23.60 -2.32 7.92
C ALA A 112 22.42 -1.73 7.14
N HIS A 113 22.52 -0.44 6.81
CA HIS A 113 21.50 0.28 6.06
C HIS A 113 22.10 0.84 4.76
N ASP A 114 21.65 0.33 3.62
CA ASP A 114 22.07 0.76 2.30
C ASP A 114 21.00 1.67 1.70
N PHE A 115 21.17 2.99 1.87
CA PHE A 115 20.20 3.98 1.42
C PHE A 115 20.24 4.24 -0.09
N ASP A 116 21.36 3.91 -0.74
CA ASP A 116 21.61 4.15 -2.17
C ASP A 116 21.02 3.05 -3.09
N GLY A 117 20.57 1.92 -2.52
CA GLY A 117 20.00 0.83 -3.29
C GLY A 117 20.33 -0.55 -2.71
N VAL A 118 20.19 -1.58 -3.55
CA VAL A 118 20.58 -2.95 -3.23
C VAL A 118 22.05 -3.18 -3.65
N PRO A 119 22.97 -3.51 -2.73
CA PRO A 119 24.34 -3.85 -3.08
C PRO A 119 24.43 -5.08 -3.99
N ASN A 120 25.29 -5.03 -5.01
CA ASN A 120 25.51 -6.17 -5.94
C ASN A 120 26.03 -7.42 -5.22
N ASP A 121 26.75 -7.25 -4.12
CA ASP A 121 27.38 -8.30 -3.33
C ASP A 121 26.71 -8.47 -1.95
N LEU A 122 25.41 -8.19 -1.85
CA LEU A 122 24.64 -8.29 -0.60
C LEU A 122 24.83 -9.63 0.14
N ALA A 123 24.99 -10.74 -0.59
CA ALA A 123 25.29 -12.05 0.01
C ALA A 123 26.68 -12.09 0.69
N ALA A 124 27.67 -11.41 0.14
CA ALA A 124 28.99 -11.25 0.76
C ALA A 124 28.90 -10.36 2.00
N HIS A 125 28.15 -9.26 1.96
CA HIS A 125 27.87 -8.43 3.13
C HIS A 125 27.25 -9.25 4.27
N GLN A 126 26.22 -10.04 3.97
CA GLN A 126 25.58 -10.91 4.97
C GLN A 126 26.59 -11.88 5.60
N ARG A 127 27.43 -12.53 4.79
CA ARG A 127 28.47 -13.46 5.29
C ARG A 127 29.48 -12.75 6.17
N ALA A 128 29.94 -11.56 5.77
CA ALA A 128 30.92 -10.78 6.53
C ALA A 128 30.34 -10.32 7.87
N MET A 129 29.10 -9.85 7.89
CA MET A 129 28.39 -9.48 9.12
C MET A 129 28.25 -10.69 10.06
N PHE A 130 27.88 -11.85 9.55
CA PHE A 130 27.85 -13.07 10.35
C PHE A 130 29.24 -13.51 10.84
N ALA A 131 30.31 -13.31 10.07
CA ALA A 131 31.67 -13.67 10.48
C ALA A 131 32.15 -12.92 11.73
N THR A 132 31.55 -11.78 12.07
CA THR A 132 31.82 -11.06 13.35
C THR A 132 31.42 -11.87 14.59
N GLY A 133 30.53 -12.86 14.42
CA GLY A 133 29.98 -13.68 15.49
C GLY A 133 28.67 -13.16 16.08
N ALA A 134 28.08 -12.08 15.53
CA ALA A 134 26.79 -11.56 15.97
C ALA A 134 25.67 -12.63 15.96
N GLU A 135 24.78 -12.60 16.95
CA GLU A 135 23.64 -13.52 17.08
C GLU A 135 22.61 -13.29 15.97
N ALA A 136 22.35 -12.03 15.65
CA ALA A 136 21.42 -11.64 14.60
C ALA A 136 22.04 -10.60 13.65
N VAL A 137 21.69 -10.68 12.37
CA VAL A 137 22.06 -9.70 11.35
C VAL A 137 20.82 -9.03 10.78
N LYS A 138 20.87 -7.72 10.58
CA LYS A 138 19.83 -6.93 9.93
C LYS A 138 20.37 -6.24 8.68
N LEU A 139 19.77 -6.51 7.53
CA LEU A 139 20.06 -5.83 6.28
C LEU A 139 18.84 -5.02 5.88
N ALA A 140 19.01 -3.71 5.75
CA ALA A 140 17.98 -2.80 5.28
C ALA A 140 18.47 -2.11 4.00
N VAL A 141 17.89 -2.45 2.86
CA VAL A 141 18.28 -1.92 1.54
C VAL A 141 17.18 -1.02 0.98
N SER A 142 17.53 0.02 0.23
CA SER A 142 16.56 0.84 -0.47
C SER A 142 16.09 0.14 -1.75
N ALA A 143 14.77 -0.02 -1.93
CA ALA A 143 14.18 -0.63 -3.13
C ALA A 143 13.50 0.45 -3.97
N GLY A 144 13.98 0.63 -5.20
CA GLY A 144 13.35 1.49 -6.22
C GLY A 144 12.35 0.73 -7.09
N SER A 145 12.38 -0.60 -7.06
CA SER A 145 11.54 -1.50 -7.85
C SER A 145 11.14 -2.74 -7.05
N LEU A 146 10.13 -3.49 -7.51
CA LEU A 146 9.76 -4.77 -6.89
C LEU A 146 10.87 -5.81 -7.06
N LYS A 147 11.59 -5.80 -8.19
CA LYS A 147 12.75 -6.66 -8.48
C LYS A 147 13.87 -6.51 -7.46
N ASP A 148 14.11 -5.30 -6.95
CA ASP A 148 15.11 -5.06 -5.91
C ASP A 148 14.84 -5.91 -4.65
N THR A 149 13.56 -6.14 -4.33
CA THR A 149 13.20 -6.99 -3.20
C THR A 149 13.56 -8.46 -3.42
N LEU A 150 13.60 -8.92 -4.68
CA LEU A 150 13.89 -10.32 -5.01
C LEU A 150 15.34 -10.69 -4.65
N ALA A 151 16.27 -9.74 -4.69
CA ALA A 151 17.65 -9.95 -4.25
C ALA A 151 17.74 -10.41 -2.78
N LEU A 152 16.77 -10.03 -1.94
CA LEU A 152 16.68 -10.50 -0.55
C LEU A 152 16.25 -11.97 -0.45
N LEU A 153 15.43 -12.47 -1.38
CA LEU A 153 15.01 -13.88 -1.44
C LEU A 153 16.17 -14.81 -1.77
N ASP A 154 17.14 -14.30 -2.55
CA ASP A 154 18.28 -15.09 -3.02
C ASP A 154 19.43 -15.17 -1.98
N LEU A 155 19.28 -14.50 -0.83
CA LEU A 155 20.29 -14.55 0.23
C LEU A 155 20.34 -15.93 0.89
N PRO A 156 21.55 -16.51 1.07
CA PRO A 156 21.70 -17.83 1.68
C PRO A 156 21.18 -17.82 3.11
N ALA A 157 20.52 -18.90 3.51
CA ALA A 157 20.03 -19.06 4.87
C ALA A 157 21.19 -18.96 5.88
N PRO A 158 20.97 -18.34 7.05
CA PRO A 158 22.00 -18.26 8.07
C PRO A 158 22.32 -19.64 8.66
N GLU A 159 23.50 -19.77 9.26
CA GLU A 159 23.87 -20.97 10.02
C GLU A 159 22.89 -21.24 11.17
N ARG A 160 22.75 -22.51 11.57
CA ARG A 160 21.81 -22.92 12.62
C ARG A 160 22.07 -22.15 13.91
N GLY A 161 21.01 -21.54 14.46
CA GLY A 161 21.07 -20.75 15.69
C GLY A 161 21.38 -19.27 15.47
N ARG A 162 21.61 -18.84 14.24
CA ARG A 162 21.73 -17.42 13.88
C ARG A 162 20.45 -16.91 13.23
N SER A 163 20.14 -15.65 13.51
CA SER A 163 18.93 -15.00 13.04
C SER A 163 19.24 -13.93 12.00
N ARG A 164 18.30 -13.68 11.08
CA ARG A 164 18.40 -12.55 10.15
C ARG A 164 17.11 -11.75 10.08
N VAL A 165 17.24 -10.48 9.74
CA VAL A 165 16.13 -9.58 9.42
C VAL A 165 16.46 -8.87 8.13
N LEU A 166 15.62 -9.05 7.13
CA LEU A 166 15.76 -8.46 5.81
C LEU A 166 14.62 -7.48 5.59
N VAL A 167 14.96 -6.27 5.19
CA VAL A 167 14.01 -5.19 4.95
C VAL A 167 14.38 -4.50 3.64
N ALA A 168 13.45 -4.49 2.70
CA ALA A 168 13.46 -3.53 1.60
C ALA A 168 12.70 -2.27 2.05
N MET A 169 13.40 -1.13 2.06
CA MET A 169 12.84 0.18 2.37
C MET A 169 12.19 0.78 1.13
N GLY A 170 11.24 1.68 1.37
CA GLY A 170 10.52 2.38 0.31
C GLY A 170 9.22 1.69 -0.11
N PRO A 171 8.42 2.33 -0.99
CA PRO A 171 7.12 1.81 -1.40
C PRO A 171 7.16 0.43 -2.07
N ALA A 172 8.15 0.20 -2.94
CA ALA A 172 8.33 -1.10 -3.60
C ALA A 172 8.75 -2.21 -2.60
N GLY A 173 9.40 -1.84 -1.50
CA GLY A 173 9.88 -2.75 -0.47
C GLY A 173 8.84 -3.30 0.49
N VAL A 174 7.59 -2.81 0.44
CA VAL A 174 6.54 -3.13 1.43
C VAL A 174 6.29 -4.63 1.59
N ALA A 175 6.35 -5.41 0.51
CA ALA A 175 6.17 -6.86 0.57
C ALA A 175 7.17 -7.56 1.50
N SER A 176 8.41 -7.06 1.60
CA SER A 176 9.42 -7.61 2.52
C SER A 176 9.02 -7.50 3.99
N ARG A 177 8.21 -6.49 4.32
CA ARG A 177 7.72 -6.25 5.68
C ARG A 177 6.49 -7.08 6.01
N LEU A 178 5.62 -7.30 5.02
CA LEU A 178 4.37 -8.04 5.17
C LEU A 178 4.56 -9.55 5.08
N LEU A 179 5.60 -10.00 4.38
CA LEU A 179 5.88 -11.42 4.15
C LEU A 179 7.25 -11.87 4.72
N PRO A 180 7.64 -11.49 5.95
CA PRO A 180 8.99 -11.73 6.44
C PRO A 180 9.42 -13.20 6.36
N ASP A 181 8.51 -14.15 6.57
CA ASP A 181 8.79 -15.58 6.45
C ASP A 181 9.22 -15.99 5.04
N ARG A 182 8.67 -15.36 3.99
CA ARG A 182 9.07 -15.58 2.59
C ARG A 182 10.50 -15.12 2.32
N PHE A 183 10.90 -14.04 2.99
CA PHE A 183 12.25 -13.50 2.93
C PHE A 183 13.20 -14.19 3.93
N GLY A 184 12.70 -15.10 4.77
CA GLY A 184 13.49 -15.77 5.80
C GLY A 184 13.95 -14.83 6.91
N SER A 185 13.17 -13.78 7.18
CA SER A 185 13.35 -12.89 8.32
C SER A 185 12.73 -13.49 9.57
N CYS A 186 13.46 -13.47 10.69
CA CYS A 186 12.95 -13.96 11.98
C CYS A 186 12.00 -12.97 12.68
N TRP A 187 12.02 -11.71 12.26
CA TRP A 187 11.02 -10.69 12.60
C TRP A 187 10.96 -9.61 11.54
N THR A 188 9.93 -8.77 11.61
CA THR A 188 9.77 -7.55 10.81
C THR A 188 9.49 -6.35 11.70
N TYR A 189 9.51 -5.14 11.14
CA TYR A 189 9.30 -3.89 11.86
C TYR A 189 8.01 -3.20 11.42
N ALA A 190 7.16 -2.89 12.41
CA ALA A 190 6.00 -2.02 12.30
C ALA A 190 6.31 -0.65 12.92
N GLY A 191 5.70 0.42 12.40
CA GLY A 191 5.87 1.76 12.95
C GLY A 191 5.35 2.84 12.02
N ASP A 192 5.36 4.08 12.52
CA ASP A 192 4.82 5.24 11.81
C ASP A 192 5.96 6.19 11.44
N GLY A 193 6.40 6.12 10.18
CA GLY A 193 7.26 7.14 9.57
C GLY A 193 8.71 7.19 10.06
N VAL A 194 9.22 6.16 10.74
CA VAL A 194 10.63 6.10 11.16
C VAL A 194 11.54 5.66 10.01
N ALA A 195 11.03 4.82 9.11
CA ALA A 195 11.71 4.41 7.88
C ALA A 195 10.72 4.35 6.71
N PRO A 196 11.17 4.61 5.46
CA PRO A 196 10.31 4.53 4.29
C PRO A 196 9.64 3.15 4.13
N GLY A 197 8.34 3.17 3.83
CA GLY A 197 7.53 1.97 3.63
C GLY A 197 7.10 1.24 4.91
N GLN A 198 7.29 1.81 6.10
CA GLN A 198 6.75 1.22 7.32
C GLN A 198 5.22 1.25 7.35
N ILE A 199 4.65 0.23 7.99
CA ILE A 199 3.22 0.08 8.22
C ILE A 199 3.01 0.07 9.73
N GLY A 200 2.04 0.84 10.21
CA GLY A 200 1.71 0.90 11.63
C GLY A 200 1.30 -0.47 12.20
N LEU A 201 1.54 -0.67 13.51
CA LEU A 201 1.36 -1.95 14.19
C LEU A 201 -0.04 -2.55 13.99
N GLN A 202 -1.08 -1.77 14.29
CA GLN A 202 -2.47 -2.25 14.16
C GLN A 202 -2.84 -2.52 12.71
N ARG A 203 -2.32 -1.74 11.77
CA ARG A 203 -2.54 -2.01 10.34
C ARG A 203 -1.90 -3.33 9.91
N MET A 204 -0.72 -3.68 10.39
CA MET A 204 -0.12 -4.99 10.11
C MET A 204 -0.96 -6.13 10.71
N LEU A 205 -1.43 -5.97 11.95
CA LEU A 205 -2.21 -7.00 12.65
C LEU A 205 -3.62 -7.18 12.07
N ASP A 206 -4.34 -6.09 11.88
CA ASP A 206 -5.77 -6.11 11.54
C ASP A 206 -6.00 -6.11 10.03
N GLU A 207 -5.36 -5.19 9.29
CA GLU A 207 -5.58 -5.05 7.83
C GLU A 207 -4.86 -6.15 7.06
N PHE A 208 -3.61 -6.45 7.41
CA PHE A 208 -2.81 -7.47 6.71
C PHE A 208 -2.83 -8.84 7.38
N ARG A 209 -3.53 -8.97 8.51
CA ARG A 209 -3.70 -10.24 9.23
C ARG A 209 -2.36 -10.93 9.46
N PHE A 210 -1.35 -10.17 9.88
CA PHE A 210 0.04 -10.61 9.94
C PHE A 210 0.21 -11.97 10.64
N ARG A 211 -0.61 -12.24 11.67
CA ARG A 211 -0.61 -13.49 12.44
C ARG A 211 -1.19 -14.70 11.68
N ALA A 212 -2.01 -14.47 10.66
CA ALA A 212 -2.58 -15.53 9.82
C ALA A 212 -1.72 -15.83 8.60
N VAL A 213 -0.87 -14.89 8.16
CA VAL A 213 -0.03 -15.06 6.97
C VAL A 213 1.13 -16.01 7.27
N GLY A 214 1.31 -17.01 6.40
CA GLY A 214 2.39 -17.98 6.49
C GLY A 214 2.86 -18.52 5.14
N PRO A 215 3.69 -19.58 5.12
CA PRO A 215 4.27 -20.11 3.89
C PRO A 215 3.28 -20.78 2.93
N GLY A 216 2.03 -21.04 3.33
CA GLY A 216 0.99 -21.57 2.44
C GLY A 216 0.10 -20.48 1.82
N THR A 217 0.10 -19.29 2.41
CA THR A 217 -0.85 -18.23 2.08
C THR A 217 -0.71 -17.78 0.64
N GLU A 218 -1.84 -17.75 -0.08
CA GLU A 218 -1.92 -17.27 -1.45
C GLU A 218 -1.70 -15.77 -1.52
N LEU A 219 -0.97 -15.30 -2.53
CA LEU A 219 -0.64 -13.89 -2.68
C LEU A 219 -1.47 -13.25 -3.78
N TYR A 220 -2.12 -12.15 -3.42
CA TYR A 220 -2.80 -11.23 -4.34
C TYR A 220 -2.22 -9.82 -4.15
N GLY A 221 -2.48 -8.91 -5.07
CA GLY A 221 -2.07 -7.53 -4.83
C GLY A 221 -2.62 -6.48 -5.78
N LEU A 222 -2.29 -5.22 -5.49
CA LEU A 222 -2.60 -4.06 -6.32
C LEU A 222 -1.34 -3.57 -7.00
N LEU A 223 -1.26 -3.78 -8.31
CA LEU A 223 -0.26 -3.17 -9.18
C LEU A 223 -0.62 -1.71 -9.46
N GLY A 224 0.28 -0.78 -9.17
CA GLY A 224 0.13 0.64 -9.48
C GLY A 224 1.35 1.46 -9.09
N ALA A 225 1.32 2.76 -9.38
CA ALA A 225 2.30 3.72 -8.87
C ALA A 225 1.67 5.13 -8.82
N PRO A 226 1.43 5.73 -7.64
CA PRO A 226 1.59 5.17 -6.29
C PRO A 226 0.41 4.29 -5.83
N VAL A 227 0.61 3.43 -4.82
CA VAL A 227 -0.45 2.55 -4.25
C VAL A 227 -0.62 2.60 -2.73
N GLY A 228 0.26 3.32 -2.00
CA GLY A 228 0.26 3.36 -0.54
C GLY A 228 -1.06 3.84 0.11
N HIS A 229 -1.86 4.63 -0.61
CA HIS A 229 -3.14 5.19 -0.16
C HIS A 229 -4.37 4.40 -0.61
N SER A 230 -4.20 3.28 -1.30
CA SER A 230 -5.34 2.50 -1.79
C SER A 230 -6.14 1.84 -0.66
N LEU A 231 -7.47 1.82 -0.83
CA LEU A 231 -8.39 1.08 0.04
C LEU A 231 -8.47 -0.42 -0.31
N SER A 232 -7.95 -0.84 -1.47
CA SER A 232 -8.07 -2.24 -1.95
C SER A 232 -7.48 -3.28 -1.00
N PRO A 233 -6.30 -3.09 -0.38
CA PRO A 233 -5.79 -4.05 0.60
C PRO A 233 -6.75 -4.27 1.77
N ALA A 234 -7.33 -3.21 2.32
CA ALA A 234 -8.29 -3.31 3.42
C ALA A 234 -9.55 -4.10 3.03
N MET A 235 -10.10 -3.84 1.84
CA MET A 235 -11.28 -4.56 1.35
C MET A 235 -11.01 -6.04 1.11
N HIS A 236 -9.96 -6.36 0.35
CA HIS A 236 -9.68 -7.74 -0.06
C HIS A 236 -9.22 -8.61 1.11
N ASN A 237 -8.37 -8.09 2.02
CA ASN A 237 -7.97 -8.85 3.20
C ASN A 237 -9.13 -9.14 4.15
N ALA A 238 -10.03 -8.17 4.36
CA ALA A 238 -11.26 -8.40 5.11
C ALA A 238 -12.18 -9.41 4.41
N GLY A 239 -12.25 -9.37 3.08
CA GLY A 239 -12.97 -10.33 2.26
C GLY A 239 -12.45 -11.76 2.41
N PHE A 240 -11.12 -11.95 2.30
CA PHE A 240 -10.49 -13.25 2.48
C PHE A 240 -10.73 -13.80 3.89
N ASP A 241 -10.67 -12.95 4.91
CA ASP A 241 -10.96 -13.33 6.29
C ASP A 241 -12.41 -13.80 6.47
N ALA A 242 -13.36 -13.04 5.95
CA ALA A 242 -14.78 -13.33 6.07
C ALA A 242 -15.19 -14.68 5.46
N ILE A 243 -14.47 -15.17 4.45
CA ILE A 243 -14.71 -16.48 3.83
C ILE A 243 -13.74 -17.57 4.28
N GLY A 244 -12.83 -17.26 5.23
CA GLY A 244 -11.82 -18.21 5.71
C GLY A 244 -10.78 -18.62 4.67
N ARG A 245 -10.48 -17.76 3.69
CA ARG A 245 -9.44 -18.02 2.66
C ARG A 245 -8.06 -17.65 3.21
N ASP A 246 -7.13 -18.60 3.15
CA ASP A 246 -5.71 -18.39 3.45
C ASP A 246 -5.03 -17.63 2.29
N ALA A 247 -5.31 -16.33 2.21
CA ALA A 247 -4.80 -15.43 1.19
C ALA A 247 -4.51 -14.03 1.75
N VAL A 248 -3.51 -13.32 1.21
CA VAL A 248 -3.23 -11.93 1.57
C VAL A 248 -3.10 -11.08 0.32
N TYR A 249 -3.63 -9.86 0.41
CA TYR A 249 -3.64 -8.84 -0.61
C TYR A 249 -2.63 -7.74 -0.27
N LEU A 250 -1.68 -7.49 -1.16
CA LEU A 250 -0.53 -6.60 -0.95
C LEU A 250 -0.62 -5.33 -1.81
N PRO A 251 -0.18 -4.16 -1.33
CA PRO A 251 0.13 -3.04 -2.20
C PRO A 251 1.46 -3.30 -2.92
N LEU A 252 1.46 -3.22 -4.26
CA LEU A 252 2.62 -3.52 -5.10
C LEU A 252 2.95 -2.31 -5.96
N GLU A 253 3.83 -1.46 -5.46
CA GLU A 253 4.31 -0.29 -6.18
C GLU A 253 5.43 -0.70 -7.15
N ALA A 254 5.10 -0.79 -8.43
CA ALA A 254 6.03 -1.25 -9.47
C ALA A 254 6.62 -0.07 -10.26
N ALA A 255 7.86 -0.22 -10.71
CA ALA A 255 8.50 0.76 -11.60
C ALA A 255 7.91 0.69 -13.02
N ASP A 256 7.69 -0.53 -13.53
CA ASP A 256 7.09 -0.82 -14.82
C ASP A 256 6.39 -2.20 -14.82
N VAL A 257 5.84 -2.61 -15.97
CA VAL A 257 5.15 -3.91 -16.09
C VAL A 257 6.11 -5.10 -15.97
N ASP A 258 7.35 -5.00 -16.43
CA ASP A 258 8.32 -6.09 -16.38
C ASP A 258 8.82 -6.31 -14.95
N ASP A 259 8.95 -5.23 -14.18
CA ASP A 259 9.18 -5.23 -12.74
C ASP A 259 8.08 -6.03 -12.01
N PHE A 260 6.81 -5.71 -12.31
CA PHE A 260 5.69 -6.47 -11.77
C PHE A 260 5.71 -7.94 -12.18
N TRP A 261 5.93 -8.26 -13.46
CA TRP A 261 5.89 -9.65 -13.93
C TRP A 261 6.96 -10.51 -13.26
N ALA A 262 8.19 -10.00 -13.14
CA ALA A 262 9.27 -10.72 -12.45
C ALA A 262 8.92 -10.99 -10.98
N PHE A 263 8.35 -9.99 -10.29
CA PHE A 263 7.90 -10.16 -8.92
C PHE A 263 6.73 -11.16 -8.81
N ALA A 264 5.72 -11.01 -9.67
CA ALA A 264 4.53 -11.86 -9.70
C ALA A 264 4.87 -13.33 -9.93
N GLU A 265 5.81 -13.61 -10.83
CA GLU A 265 6.33 -14.97 -11.08
C GLU A 265 7.10 -15.50 -9.87
N ARG A 266 8.07 -14.72 -9.36
CA ARG A 266 8.96 -15.18 -8.28
C ARG A 266 8.22 -15.44 -6.97
N LEU A 267 7.20 -14.64 -6.66
CA LEU A 267 6.37 -14.78 -5.47
C LEU A 267 5.10 -15.62 -5.72
N GLN A 268 4.89 -16.09 -6.95
CA GLN A 268 3.77 -16.94 -7.34
C GLN A 268 2.39 -16.30 -7.02
N LEU A 269 2.21 -15.05 -7.42
CA LEU A 269 0.94 -14.34 -7.25
C LEU A 269 -0.19 -15.07 -7.98
N ARG A 270 -1.35 -15.12 -7.33
CA ARG A 270 -2.56 -15.77 -7.86
C ARG A 270 -3.47 -14.80 -8.61
N GLY A 271 -3.43 -13.52 -8.28
CA GLY A 271 -4.24 -12.50 -8.92
C GLY A 271 -3.73 -11.11 -8.56
N ALA A 272 -4.08 -10.11 -9.37
CA ALA A 272 -3.79 -8.73 -9.05
C ALA A 272 -4.85 -7.78 -9.60
N SER A 273 -5.19 -6.74 -8.84
CA SER A 273 -5.83 -5.56 -9.42
C SER A 273 -4.76 -4.71 -10.07
N VAL A 274 -5.13 -3.96 -11.11
CA VAL A 274 -4.24 -3.02 -11.81
C VAL A 274 -4.85 -1.64 -11.76
N THR A 275 -4.07 -0.66 -11.30
CA THR A 275 -4.45 0.75 -11.33
C THR A 275 -3.48 1.56 -12.19
N ALA A 276 -3.65 2.88 -12.22
CA ALA A 276 -2.76 3.77 -12.95
C ALA A 276 -1.29 3.58 -12.51
N PRO A 277 -0.33 3.69 -13.44
CA PRO A 277 -0.49 3.93 -14.88
C PRO A 277 -0.61 2.65 -15.76
N PHE A 278 -0.72 1.46 -15.15
CA PHE A 278 -0.42 0.19 -15.84
C PHE A 278 -1.58 -0.47 -16.60
N LYS A 279 -2.82 0.02 -16.47
CA LYS A 279 -4.01 -0.67 -17.03
C LYS A 279 -3.95 -0.93 -18.55
N GLU A 280 -3.29 -0.07 -19.31
CA GLU A 280 -3.12 -0.23 -20.77
C GLU A 280 -1.85 -1.04 -21.10
N GLN A 281 -0.76 -0.79 -20.36
CA GLN A 281 0.54 -1.40 -20.59
C GLN A 281 0.53 -2.91 -20.30
N ILE A 282 -0.26 -3.32 -19.30
CA ILE A 282 -0.32 -4.72 -18.85
C ILE A 282 -0.86 -5.67 -19.93
N LEU A 283 -1.62 -5.15 -20.91
CA LEU A 283 -2.29 -5.95 -21.92
C LEU A 283 -1.31 -6.81 -22.72
N ALA A 284 -0.12 -6.30 -23.03
CA ALA A 284 0.88 -7.01 -23.82
C ALA A 284 1.36 -8.32 -23.17
N GLY A 285 1.28 -8.43 -21.84
CA GLY A 285 1.66 -9.63 -21.09
C GLY A 285 0.52 -10.62 -20.83
N LEU A 286 -0.69 -10.37 -21.33
CA LEU A 286 -1.84 -11.24 -21.07
C LEU A 286 -1.97 -12.33 -22.14
N ALA A 287 -2.17 -13.57 -21.68
CA ALA A 287 -2.48 -14.71 -22.52
C ALA A 287 -3.93 -14.65 -23.05
N VAL A 288 -4.86 -14.22 -22.19
CA VAL A 288 -6.29 -14.10 -22.53
C VAL A 288 -6.80 -12.74 -22.07
N ARG A 289 -7.58 -12.08 -22.93
CA ARG A 289 -8.27 -10.82 -22.64
C ARG A 289 -9.75 -11.01 -22.92
N GLU A 290 -10.61 -10.63 -21.98
CA GLU A 290 -12.05 -10.70 -22.22
C GLU A 290 -12.51 -9.64 -23.26
N PRO A 291 -13.66 -9.81 -23.91
CA PRO A 291 -14.15 -8.86 -24.93
C PRO A 291 -14.25 -7.42 -24.43
N LEU A 292 -14.59 -7.23 -23.16
CA LEU A 292 -14.70 -5.90 -22.55
C LEU A 292 -13.32 -5.22 -22.37
N VAL A 293 -12.27 -6.01 -22.13
CA VAL A 293 -10.89 -5.48 -22.09
C VAL A 293 -10.47 -4.98 -23.47
N GLU A 294 -10.80 -5.70 -24.54
CA GLU A 294 -10.53 -5.27 -25.92
C GLU A 294 -11.31 -3.99 -26.27
N GLN A 295 -12.58 -3.90 -25.86
CA GLN A 295 -13.41 -2.71 -26.11
C GLN A 295 -12.91 -1.47 -25.37
N VAL A 296 -12.53 -1.61 -24.10
CA VAL A 296 -12.01 -0.49 -23.29
C VAL A 296 -10.57 -0.15 -23.70
N GLY A 297 -9.80 -1.15 -24.13
CA GLY A 297 -8.35 -1.08 -24.32
C GLY A 297 -7.59 -0.99 -22.99
N ALA A 298 -8.12 -1.60 -21.92
CA ALA A 298 -7.49 -1.60 -20.60
C ALA A 298 -7.99 -2.76 -19.73
N ALA A 299 -7.09 -3.35 -18.93
CA ALA A 299 -7.40 -4.36 -17.93
C ALA A 299 -7.12 -3.81 -16.52
N ASN A 300 -8.02 -4.03 -15.57
CA ASN A 300 -7.86 -3.63 -14.17
C ASN A 300 -7.80 -4.85 -13.23
N THR A 301 -7.92 -6.07 -13.74
CA THR A 301 -7.98 -7.30 -12.95
C THR A 301 -7.25 -8.41 -13.68
N LEU A 302 -6.31 -9.06 -13.01
CA LEU A 302 -5.48 -10.15 -13.51
C LEU A 302 -5.74 -11.41 -12.69
N HIS A 303 -5.71 -12.56 -13.35
CA HIS A 303 -5.79 -13.87 -12.70
C HIS A 303 -4.76 -14.82 -13.32
N ALA A 304 -3.99 -15.49 -12.46
CA ALA A 304 -2.98 -16.46 -12.90
C ALA A 304 -3.66 -17.80 -13.24
N CYS A 305 -3.52 -18.22 -14.49
CA CYS A 305 -4.02 -19.49 -15.02
C CYS A 305 -2.85 -20.38 -15.49
N ALA A 306 -3.13 -21.64 -15.80
CA ALA A 306 -2.11 -22.59 -16.24
C ALA A 306 -1.46 -22.22 -17.60
N ASP A 307 -2.18 -21.49 -18.45
CA ASP A 307 -1.77 -21.01 -19.77
C ASP A 307 -1.25 -19.56 -19.76
N GLY A 308 -1.12 -18.94 -18.58
CA GLY A 308 -0.62 -17.58 -18.40
C GLY A 308 -1.62 -16.68 -17.68
N TRP A 309 -1.41 -15.37 -17.77
CA TRP A 309 -2.25 -14.38 -17.09
C TRP A 309 -3.46 -13.99 -17.93
N HIS A 310 -4.64 -14.09 -17.33
CA HIS A 310 -5.90 -13.65 -17.93
C HIS A 310 -6.25 -12.26 -17.41
N GLY A 311 -6.80 -11.39 -18.26
CA GLY A 311 -7.21 -10.04 -17.89
C GLY A 311 -8.70 -9.77 -18.07
N ARG A 312 -9.27 -9.04 -17.11
CA ARG A 312 -10.65 -8.52 -17.11
C ARG A 312 -10.71 -7.04 -16.78
N ASN A 313 -11.86 -6.44 -17.09
CA ASN A 313 -12.23 -5.07 -16.75
C ASN A 313 -13.47 -5.08 -15.84
N THR A 314 -13.25 -4.89 -14.55
CA THR A 314 -14.31 -4.77 -13.53
C THR A 314 -14.70 -3.31 -13.27
N ASP A 315 -13.98 -2.33 -13.82
CA ASP A 315 -14.32 -0.90 -13.67
C ASP A 315 -15.63 -0.58 -14.38
N VAL A 316 -15.84 -1.07 -15.61
CA VAL A 316 -17.09 -0.84 -16.37
C VAL A 316 -18.32 -1.34 -15.61
N PRO A 317 -18.42 -2.63 -15.23
CA PRO A 317 -19.59 -3.09 -14.49
C PRO A 317 -19.66 -2.52 -13.07
N GLY A 318 -18.52 -2.23 -12.43
CA GLY A 318 -18.48 -1.55 -11.12
C GLY A 318 -18.96 -0.10 -11.19
N PHE A 319 -18.71 0.60 -12.29
CA PHE A 319 -19.22 1.95 -12.55
C PHE A 319 -20.75 1.97 -12.71
N LEU A 320 -21.30 0.98 -13.41
CA LEU A 320 -22.75 0.91 -13.68
C LEU A 320 -23.58 0.64 -12.43
N GLN A 321 -23.08 -0.19 -11.52
CA GLN A 321 -23.84 -0.67 -10.39
C GLN A 321 -24.42 0.46 -9.50
N PRO A 322 -23.66 1.51 -9.11
CA PRO A 322 -24.22 2.63 -8.35
C PRO A 322 -25.25 3.50 -9.09
N LEU A 323 -25.35 3.38 -10.42
CA LEU A 323 -26.37 4.08 -11.21
C LEU A 323 -27.69 3.29 -11.30
N GLU A 324 -27.68 2.01 -10.94
CA GLU A 324 -28.89 1.19 -10.90
C GLU A 324 -29.89 1.78 -9.88
N GLY A 325 -31.13 1.99 -10.31
CA GLY A 325 -32.17 2.63 -9.50
C GLY A 325 -32.10 4.17 -9.44
N CYS A 326 -31.00 4.79 -9.88
CA CYS A 326 -30.90 6.25 -9.97
C CYS A 326 -31.48 6.78 -11.29
N ILE A 327 -31.18 6.12 -12.41
CA ILE A 327 -31.64 6.53 -13.75
C ILE A 327 -31.63 5.36 -14.74
N ALA A 328 -32.60 5.32 -15.66
CA ALA A 328 -32.55 4.45 -16.82
C ALA A 328 -31.61 5.07 -17.87
N LEU A 329 -30.51 4.39 -18.22
CA LEU A 329 -29.47 4.96 -19.08
C LEU A 329 -29.82 4.99 -20.58
N ASP A 330 -30.75 4.12 -21.02
CA ASP A 330 -31.14 4.04 -22.43
C ASP A 330 -31.72 5.37 -22.93
N GLY A 331 -31.15 5.90 -24.02
CA GLY A 331 -31.56 7.17 -24.64
C GLY A 331 -31.13 8.45 -23.88
N CYS A 332 -30.66 8.34 -22.64
CA CYS A 332 -30.21 9.48 -21.84
C CYS A 332 -28.96 10.14 -22.43
N ARG A 333 -28.78 11.43 -22.16
CA ARG A 333 -27.57 12.18 -22.50
C ARG A 333 -26.62 12.14 -21.31
N ALA A 334 -25.38 11.70 -21.52
CA ALA A 334 -24.38 11.63 -20.48
C ALA A 334 -23.18 12.53 -20.81
N ALA A 335 -22.83 13.43 -19.89
CA ALA A 335 -21.65 14.28 -19.99
C ALA A 335 -20.53 13.72 -19.09
N VAL A 336 -19.42 13.30 -19.67
CA VAL A 336 -18.25 12.76 -18.96
C VAL A 336 -17.17 13.84 -18.87
N LEU A 337 -16.88 14.30 -17.66
CA LEU A 337 -15.80 15.25 -17.40
C LEU A 337 -14.48 14.51 -17.24
N GLY A 338 -13.51 14.82 -18.11
CA GLY A 338 -12.20 14.18 -18.14
C GLY A 338 -12.01 13.27 -19.36
N ALA A 339 -10.77 12.90 -19.63
CA ALA A 339 -10.38 12.06 -20.77
C ALA A 339 -9.24 11.09 -20.42
N GLY A 340 -9.22 10.60 -19.17
CA GLY A 340 -8.26 9.60 -18.68
C GLY A 340 -8.81 8.16 -18.77
N GLY A 341 -8.09 7.20 -18.20
CA GLY A 341 -8.50 5.78 -18.20
C GLY A 341 -9.87 5.54 -17.55
N VAL A 342 -10.20 6.27 -16.48
CA VAL A 342 -11.51 6.22 -15.83
C VAL A 342 -12.62 6.76 -16.75
N ALA A 343 -12.32 7.82 -17.51
CA ALA A 343 -13.24 8.38 -18.51
C ALA A 343 -13.56 7.37 -19.62
N ARG A 344 -12.56 6.59 -20.06
CA ARG A 344 -12.75 5.51 -21.05
C ARG A 344 -13.72 4.45 -20.54
N ALA A 345 -13.51 3.95 -19.32
CA ALA A 345 -14.38 2.97 -18.70
C ALA A 345 -15.81 3.52 -18.52
N ALA A 346 -15.96 4.75 -18.01
CA ALA A 346 -17.27 5.39 -17.84
C ALA A 346 -18.00 5.59 -19.18
N ALA A 347 -17.30 6.06 -20.22
CA ALA A 347 -17.88 6.25 -21.55
C ALA A 347 -18.38 4.92 -22.15
N VAL A 348 -17.54 3.88 -22.11
CA VAL A 348 -17.89 2.53 -22.59
C VAL A 348 -19.08 1.96 -21.81
N ALA A 349 -19.07 2.12 -20.49
CA ALA A 349 -20.15 1.67 -19.62
C ALA A 349 -21.50 2.32 -19.98
N LEU A 350 -21.52 3.65 -20.09
CA LEU A 350 -22.71 4.43 -20.42
C LEU A 350 -23.25 4.10 -21.82
N ALA A 351 -22.37 4.09 -22.83
CA ALA A 351 -22.75 3.80 -24.21
C ALA A 351 -23.25 2.35 -24.37
N GLY A 352 -22.62 1.39 -23.68
CA GLY A 352 -23.07 0.00 -23.64
C GLY A 352 -24.46 -0.20 -23.02
N ARG A 353 -25.00 0.82 -22.34
CA ARG A 353 -26.37 0.85 -21.81
C ARG A 353 -27.32 1.78 -22.59
N GLY A 354 -26.91 2.23 -23.78
CA GLY A 354 -27.75 3.03 -24.69
C GLY A 354 -27.70 4.54 -24.47
N ALA A 355 -26.81 5.04 -23.60
CA ALA A 355 -26.67 6.48 -23.38
C ALA A 355 -25.91 7.15 -24.54
N ARG A 356 -26.31 8.39 -24.87
CA ARG A 356 -25.59 9.29 -25.78
C ARG A 356 -24.49 10.01 -25.02
N VAL A 357 -23.24 9.64 -25.25
CA VAL A 357 -22.08 10.11 -24.47
C VAL A 357 -21.43 11.32 -25.15
N SER A 358 -21.23 12.38 -24.36
CA SER A 358 -20.36 13.52 -24.68
C SER A 358 -19.18 13.55 -23.72
N VAL A 359 -17.96 13.71 -24.25
CA VAL A 359 -16.74 13.79 -23.44
C VAL A 359 -16.24 15.21 -23.39
N CYS A 360 -16.13 15.75 -22.18
CA CYS A 360 -15.74 17.13 -21.89
C CYS A 360 -14.37 17.14 -21.22
N ALA A 361 -13.33 17.63 -21.91
CA ALA A 361 -12.02 17.81 -21.30
C ALA A 361 -11.32 19.07 -21.83
N ARG A 362 -10.41 19.63 -21.03
CA ARG A 362 -9.56 20.77 -21.43
C ARG A 362 -8.77 20.51 -22.72
N ASN A 363 -8.37 19.26 -22.95
CA ASN A 363 -7.69 18.83 -24.16
C ASN A 363 -8.68 18.14 -25.09
N VAL A 364 -9.07 18.83 -26.17
CA VAL A 364 -10.04 18.36 -27.16
C VAL A 364 -9.57 17.07 -27.85
N GLY A 365 -8.28 16.96 -28.18
CA GLY A 365 -7.73 15.75 -28.81
C GLY A 365 -7.92 14.50 -27.95
N LYS A 366 -7.65 14.61 -26.64
CA LYS A 366 -7.91 13.52 -25.68
C LYS A 366 -9.40 13.22 -25.55
N ALA A 367 -10.25 14.24 -25.47
CA ALA A 367 -11.70 14.05 -25.42
C ALA A 367 -12.23 13.31 -26.66
N SER A 368 -11.80 13.72 -27.85
CA SER A 368 -12.15 13.06 -29.12
C SER A 368 -11.71 11.59 -29.16
N GLY A 369 -10.52 11.28 -28.63
CA GLY A 369 -10.04 9.90 -28.53
C GLY A 369 -10.97 9.02 -27.69
N VAL A 370 -11.40 9.50 -26.52
CA VAL A 370 -12.35 8.76 -25.66
C VAL A 370 -13.75 8.67 -26.29
N ALA A 371 -14.24 9.78 -26.86
CA ALA A 371 -15.55 9.82 -27.51
C ALA A 371 -15.61 8.86 -28.72
N GLY A 372 -14.51 8.74 -29.48
CA GLY A 372 -14.39 7.84 -30.61
C GLY A 372 -14.57 6.35 -30.27
N LEU A 373 -14.23 5.94 -29.04
CA LEU A 373 -14.42 4.55 -28.58
C LEU A 373 -15.89 4.11 -28.58
N VAL A 374 -16.80 5.07 -28.46
CA VAL A 374 -18.24 4.81 -28.27
C VAL A 374 -19.12 5.47 -29.33
N GLY A 375 -18.53 6.00 -30.40
CA GLY A 375 -19.25 6.77 -31.41
C GLY A 375 -19.91 8.04 -30.86
N GLY A 376 -19.38 8.58 -29.76
CA GLY A 376 -19.85 9.80 -29.11
C GLY A 376 -19.23 11.08 -29.67
N GLY A 377 -19.44 12.20 -28.98
CA GLY A 377 -18.89 13.50 -29.36
C GLY A 377 -17.94 14.09 -28.31
N ALA A 378 -16.88 14.76 -28.75
CA ALA A 378 -16.16 15.68 -27.87
C ALA A 378 -16.98 16.97 -27.69
N ALA A 379 -17.02 17.49 -26.47
CA ALA A 379 -17.78 18.68 -26.12
C ALA A 379 -16.95 19.68 -25.29
N PRO A 380 -17.36 20.95 -25.20
CA PRO A 380 -16.68 21.96 -24.40
C PRO A 380 -16.54 21.57 -22.92
N PHE A 381 -15.51 22.10 -22.26
CA PHE A 381 -15.31 22.02 -20.82
C PHE A 381 -15.27 23.46 -20.25
N PRO A 382 -16.20 23.86 -19.37
CA PRO A 382 -17.32 23.08 -18.83
C PRO A 382 -18.41 22.77 -19.88
N PRO A 383 -19.24 21.73 -19.68
CA PRO A 383 -20.36 21.45 -20.56
C PRO A 383 -21.44 22.55 -20.47
N PRO A 384 -22.16 22.85 -21.56
CA PRO A 384 -23.25 23.83 -21.55
C PRO A 384 -24.47 23.34 -20.75
N ALA A 385 -25.38 24.24 -20.40
CA ALA A 385 -26.66 23.88 -19.78
C ALA A 385 -27.47 22.91 -20.67
N GLY A 386 -28.16 21.96 -20.06
CA GLY A 386 -28.95 20.93 -20.72
C GLY A 386 -28.11 19.88 -21.46
N SER A 387 -26.81 19.79 -21.17
CA SER A 387 -25.85 18.88 -21.83
C SER A 387 -26.00 17.41 -21.42
N GLY A 388 -26.56 17.12 -20.25
CA GLY A 388 -26.67 15.75 -19.77
C GLY A 388 -27.79 15.55 -18.76
N ASP A 389 -28.50 14.44 -18.90
CA ASP A 389 -29.37 13.90 -17.85
C ASP A 389 -28.52 13.25 -16.74
N VAL A 390 -27.29 12.83 -17.09
CA VAL A 390 -26.25 12.33 -16.18
C VAL A 390 -24.94 13.11 -16.43
N LEU A 391 -24.36 13.68 -15.37
CA LEU A 391 -23.03 14.25 -15.39
C LEU A 391 -22.07 13.38 -14.58
N VAL A 392 -20.93 13.00 -15.15
CA VAL A 392 -19.96 12.11 -14.52
C VAL A 392 -18.61 12.81 -14.41
N ASN A 393 -18.14 13.06 -13.19
CA ASN A 393 -16.76 13.50 -12.97
C ASN A 393 -15.81 12.30 -12.92
N THR A 394 -14.84 12.29 -13.84
CA THR A 394 -13.75 11.31 -13.88
C THR A 394 -12.38 11.96 -13.70
N THR A 395 -12.36 13.26 -13.36
CA THR A 395 -11.14 13.99 -13.04
C THR A 395 -10.78 13.84 -11.56
N PRO A 396 -9.52 14.01 -11.16
CA PRO A 396 -9.13 14.00 -9.75
C PRO A 396 -9.50 15.29 -9.00
N ILE A 397 -10.17 16.26 -9.65
CA ILE A 397 -10.48 17.56 -9.04
C ILE A 397 -11.47 17.35 -7.88
N GLY A 398 -11.13 17.90 -6.71
CA GLY A 398 -11.89 17.71 -5.46
C GLY A 398 -11.37 16.56 -4.59
N THR A 399 -10.31 15.85 -5.03
CA THR A 399 -9.63 14.85 -4.20
C THR A 399 -8.88 15.53 -3.05
N TYR A 400 -8.91 14.96 -1.86
CA TYR A 400 -8.09 15.40 -0.72
C TYR A 400 -6.61 15.54 -1.11
N PRO A 401 -5.90 16.61 -0.68
CA PRO A 401 -6.33 17.63 0.29
C PRO A 401 -7.13 18.80 -0.32
N ASP A 402 -7.29 18.86 -1.64
CA ASP A 402 -7.92 19.99 -2.35
C ASP A 402 -9.46 19.89 -2.38
N VAL A 403 -10.06 19.68 -1.20
CA VAL A 403 -11.48 19.35 -1.02
C VAL A 403 -12.44 20.48 -1.38
N ASP A 404 -11.96 21.73 -1.35
CA ASP A 404 -12.74 22.93 -1.69
C ASP A 404 -12.78 23.24 -3.20
N VAL A 405 -12.07 22.45 -4.01
CA VAL A 405 -12.03 22.61 -5.47
C VAL A 405 -13.08 21.70 -6.13
N THR A 406 -13.75 22.20 -7.17
CA THR A 406 -14.72 21.45 -7.95
C THR A 406 -14.43 21.60 -9.45
N PRO A 407 -14.62 20.55 -10.27
CA PRO A 407 -14.47 20.66 -11.72
C PRO A 407 -15.53 21.56 -12.37
N LEU A 408 -16.64 21.82 -11.66
CA LEU A 408 -17.81 22.51 -12.20
C LEU A 408 -18.46 23.45 -11.16
N PRO A 409 -17.82 24.58 -10.82
CA PRO A 409 -18.32 25.49 -9.79
C PRO A 409 -19.63 26.15 -10.23
N GLY A 410 -20.71 25.91 -9.47
CA GLY A 410 -22.04 26.47 -9.74
C GLY A 410 -22.80 25.79 -10.89
N GLY A 411 -22.29 24.70 -11.46
CA GLY A 411 -22.98 23.91 -12.47
C GLY A 411 -22.54 24.21 -13.92
N PRO A 412 -23.36 23.80 -14.92
CA PRO A 412 -24.79 23.51 -14.80
C PRO A 412 -25.12 22.18 -14.09
N PHE A 413 -26.08 22.24 -13.16
CA PHE A 413 -26.67 21.11 -12.45
C PHE A 413 -28.17 20.99 -12.78
N ASP A 414 -28.49 20.89 -14.06
CA ASP A 414 -29.85 20.85 -14.60
C ASP A 414 -30.30 19.44 -15.02
N GLY A 415 -29.43 18.44 -14.81
CA GLY A 415 -29.70 17.03 -15.03
C GLY A 415 -30.33 16.32 -13.82
N ARG A 416 -30.45 15.00 -13.91
CA ARG A 416 -31.02 14.16 -12.84
C ARG A 416 -29.95 13.65 -11.88
N VAL A 417 -28.80 13.25 -12.41
CA VAL A 417 -27.74 12.58 -11.65
C VAL A 417 -26.40 13.26 -11.87
N VAL A 418 -25.69 13.50 -10.78
CA VAL A 418 -24.26 13.85 -10.77
C VAL A 418 -23.50 12.72 -10.10
N TYR A 419 -22.54 12.13 -10.81
CA TYR A 419 -21.74 11.03 -10.34
C TYR A 419 -20.27 11.45 -10.27
N ASP A 420 -19.75 11.61 -9.06
CA ASP A 420 -18.36 11.93 -8.82
C ASP A 420 -17.57 10.66 -8.51
N LEU A 421 -16.57 10.31 -9.33
CA LEU A 421 -15.72 9.13 -9.07
C LEU A 421 -14.60 9.39 -8.07
N VAL A 422 -14.47 10.63 -7.58
CA VAL A 422 -13.67 10.91 -6.38
C VAL A 422 -14.35 10.24 -5.18
N TYR A 423 -13.55 9.54 -4.36
CA TYR A 423 -14.03 8.86 -3.15
C TYR A 423 -13.40 9.40 -1.85
N ASN A 424 -12.38 10.26 -1.96
CA ASN A 424 -11.72 10.91 -0.82
C ASN A 424 -11.63 12.41 -1.14
N PRO A 425 -12.45 13.28 -0.52
CA PRO A 425 -13.30 13.03 0.64
C PRO A 425 -14.59 12.28 0.30
N ARG A 426 -15.31 11.80 1.33
CA ARG A 426 -16.60 11.10 1.15
C ARG A 426 -17.67 11.97 0.48
N GLU A 427 -17.75 13.25 0.85
CA GLU A 427 -18.63 14.24 0.21
C GLU A 427 -17.75 15.30 -0.47
N THR A 428 -17.77 15.38 -1.79
CA THR A 428 -17.02 16.40 -2.55
C THR A 428 -17.85 17.67 -2.71
N ARG A 429 -17.19 18.79 -2.98
CA ARG A 429 -17.87 20.04 -3.31
C ARG A 429 -18.81 19.89 -4.51
N LEU A 430 -18.43 19.12 -5.53
CA LEU A 430 -19.29 18.84 -6.70
C LEU A 430 -20.62 18.20 -6.29
N MET A 431 -20.56 17.19 -5.42
CA MET A 431 -21.75 16.50 -4.93
C MET A 431 -22.62 17.41 -4.06
N ALA A 432 -22.00 18.20 -3.18
CA ALA A 432 -22.73 19.14 -2.33
C ALA A 432 -23.49 20.19 -3.17
N GLU A 433 -22.84 20.79 -4.18
CA GLU A 433 -23.47 21.75 -5.08
C GLU A 433 -24.58 21.10 -5.92
N ALA A 434 -24.37 19.88 -6.41
CA ALA A 434 -25.37 19.13 -7.16
C ALA A 434 -26.63 18.81 -6.32
N ARG A 435 -26.46 18.39 -5.06
CA ARG A 435 -27.58 18.16 -4.14
C ARG A 435 -28.35 19.45 -3.86
N ALA A 436 -27.64 20.57 -3.67
CA ALA A 436 -28.28 21.88 -3.48
C ALA A 436 -29.12 22.32 -4.69
N ALA A 437 -28.74 21.90 -5.89
CA ALA A 437 -29.50 22.10 -7.12
C ALA A 437 -30.63 21.07 -7.36
N GLY A 438 -30.80 20.08 -6.46
CA GLY A 438 -31.86 19.07 -6.55
C GLY A 438 -31.49 17.81 -7.34
N CYS A 439 -30.23 17.66 -7.77
CA CYS A 439 -29.75 16.44 -8.42
C CYS A 439 -29.56 15.31 -7.39
N THR A 440 -29.68 14.07 -7.87
CA THR A 440 -29.15 12.90 -7.14
C THR A 440 -27.64 12.87 -7.28
N ALA A 441 -26.90 12.94 -6.16
CA ALA A 441 -25.44 12.84 -6.15
C ALA A 441 -24.97 11.45 -5.72
N VAL A 442 -24.06 10.86 -6.51
CA VAL A 442 -23.42 9.56 -6.27
C VAL A 442 -21.91 9.76 -6.17
N GLY A 443 -21.27 9.18 -5.15
CA GLY A 443 -19.82 9.29 -4.93
C GLY A 443 -19.03 8.08 -5.45
N GLY A 444 -17.70 8.16 -5.40
CA GLY A 444 -16.82 7.15 -6.01
C GLY A 444 -16.64 5.87 -5.21
N LEU A 445 -16.89 5.90 -3.90
CA LEU A 445 -16.67 4.73 -3.03
C LEU A 445 -17.55 3.52 -3.40
N PRO A 446 -18.85 3.67 -3.69
CA PRO A 446 -19.68 2.58 -4.22
C PRO A 446 -19.11 1.91 -5.48
N MET A 447 -18.55 2.68 -6.42
CA MET A 447 -17.89 2.15 -7.62
C MET A 447 -16.67 1.30 -7.26
N LEU A 448 -15.83 1.84 -6.37
CA LEU A 448 -14.62 1.17 -5.90
C LEU A 448 -14.94 -0.17 -5.20
N VAL A 449 -15.99 -0.21 -4.38
CA VAL A 449 -16.46 -1.43 -3.72
C VAL A 449 -17.01 -2.42 -4.75
N ALA A 450 -17.85 -1.96 -5.69
CA ALA A 450 -18.48 -2.81 -6.70
C ALA A 450 -17.45 -3.48 -7.61
N GLN A 451 -16.45 -2.73 -8.10
CA GLN A 451 -15.38 -3.33 -8.91
C GLN A 451 -14.55 -4.33 -8.09
N ALA A 452 -14.24 -4.03 -6.82
CA ALA A 452 -13.43 -4.91 -5.97
C ALA A 452 -14.16 -6.24 -5.67
N CYS A 453 -15.47 -6.19 -5.45
CA CYS A 453 -16.29 -7.39 -5.26
C CYS A 453 -16.19 -8.33 -6.47
N ARG A 454 -16.26 -7.78 -7.68
CA ARG A 454 -16.17 -8.57 -8.93
C ARG A 454 -14.78 -9.19 -9.13
N GLN A 455 -13.72 -8.49 -8.72
CA GLN A 455 -12.37 -9.04 -8.71
C GLN A 455 -12.28 -10.24 -7.77
N PHE A 456 -12.77 -10.06 -6.54
CA PHE A 456 -12.79 -11.07 -5.50
C PHE A 456 -13.57 -12.31 -5.92
N GLU A 457 -14.77 -12.14 -6.48
CA GLU A 457 -15.60 -13.22 -7.01
C GLU A 457 -14.89 -14.02 -8.10
N TRP A 458 -14.17 -13.35 -8.99
CA TRP A 458 -13.45 -14.04 -10.06
C TRP A 458 -12.27 -14.86 -9.53
N TRP A 459 -11.52 -14.32 -8.58
CA TRP A 459 -10.38 -15.02 -7.99
C TRP A 459 -10.77 -16.19 -7.10
N THR A 460 -11.84 -16.03 -6.31
CA THR A 460 -12.21 -16.98 -5.26
C THR A 460 -13.29 -17.96 -5.69
N GLY A 461 -14.09 -17.61 -6.71
CA GLY A 461 -15.31 -18.32 -7.07
C GLY A 461 -16.44 -18.19 -6.04
N ALA A 462 -16.25 -17.43 -4.96
CA ALA A 462 -17.23 -17.18 -3.92
C ALA A 462 -17.88 -15.81 -4.10
N ALA A 463 -19.14 -15.66 -3.67
CA ALA A 463 -19.80 -14.35 -3.64
C ALA A 463 -19.03 -13.38 -2.73
N ALA A 464 -18.80 -12.16 -3.18
CA ALA A 464 -18.09 -11.18 -2.36
C ALA A 464 -18.97 -10.74 -1.17
N PRO A 465 -18.44 -10.71 0.07
CA PRO A 465 -19.17 -10.21 1.22
C PRO A 465 -19.28 -8.68 1.17
N LEU A 466 -20.28 -8.17 0.44
CA LEU A 466 -20.44 -6.76 0.10
C LEU A 466 -20.36 -5.81 1.31
N ASP A 467 -21.06 -6.15 2.41
CA ASP A 467 -21.03 -5.32 3.63
C ASP A 467 -19.65 -5.29 4.28
N VAL A 468 -18.89 -6.39 4.22
CA VAL A 468 -17.53 -6.45 4.76
C VAL A 468 -16.61 -5.54 3.93
N PHE A 469 -16.70 -5.61 2.60
CA PHE A 469 -15.93 -4.74 1.71
C PHE A 469 -16.24 -3.27 1.97
N ARG A 470 -17.52 -2.90 2.03
CA ARG A 470 -17.97 -1.53 2.29
C ARG A 470 -17.44 -1.01 3.62
N GLN A 471 -17.65 -1.76 4.71
CA GLN A 471 -17.20 -1.34 6.03
C GLN A 471 -15.67 -1.24 6.13
N ALA A 472 -14.93 -2.16 5.50
CA ALA A 472 -13.47 -2.10 5.46
C ALA A 472 -12.97 -0.86 4.72
N ALA A 473 -13.59 -0.52 3.58
CA ALA A 473 -13.26 0.68 2.82
C ALA A 473 -13.57 1.96 3.61
N GLU A 474 -14.75 2.05 4.23
CA GLU A 474 -15.17 3.19 5.05
C GLU A 474 -14.25 3.40 6.26
N ARG A 475 -13.91 2.32 7.00
CA ARG A 475 -12.98 2.40 8.13
C ARG A 475 -11.60 2.88 7.69
N ARG A 476 -11.09 2.35 6.58
CA ARG A 476 -9.76 2.73 6.08
C ARG A 476 -9.74 4.19 5.61
N LEU A 477 -10.78 4.64 4.93
CA LEU A 477 -10.94 6.03 4.49
C LEU A 477 -10.99 6.99 5.70
N ALA A 478 -11.79 6.68 6.72
CA ALA A 478 -11.86 7.48 7.94
C ALA A 478 -10.50 7.57 8.67
N ALA A 479 -9.72 6.48 8.68
CA ALA A 479 -8.37 6.48 9.24
C ALA A 479 -7.36 7.29 8.41
N MET A 480 -7.63 7.56 7.12
CA MET A 480 -6.80 8.45 6.29
C MET A 480 -7.16 9.93 6.46
N GLU A 481 -8.42 10.22 6.78
CA GLU A 481 -8.92 11.57 7.04
C GLU A 481 -8.60 12.03 8.48
N ALA A 482 -8.36 11.10 9.40
CA ALA A 482 -7.94 11.41 10.77
C ALA A 482 -6.62 12.19 10.77
N PRO A 483 -6.52 13.32 11.52
CA PRO A 483 -5.26 14.03 11.66
C PRO A 483 -4.20 13.08 12.22
N CYS A 484 -3.00 13.08 11.62
CA CYS A 484 -1.86 12.41 12.22
C CYS A 484 -1.58 13.09 13.56
N GLU A 485 -1.83 12.41 14.70
CA GLU A 485 -1.51 12.95 16.02
C GLU A 485 0.00 13.27 16.06
N ALA A 486 0.32 14.56 16.20
CA ALA A 486 1.67 15.12 16.04
C ALA A 486 2.64 14.79 17.17
#